data_AF-A0A8E2IEH6-F1
#
_entry.id   AF-A0A8E2IEH6-F1
#
_cell.length_a   1.000
_cell.length_b   1.000
_cell.length_c   1.000
_cell.angle_alpha   90.00
_cell.angle_beta   90.00
_cell.angle_gamma   90.00
#
_symmetry.space_group_name_H-M   'P 1'
#
loop_
_entity.id
_entity.type
_entity.pdbx_description
1 polymer ?
#
loop_
_entity_poly.entity_id
_entity_poly.type
_entity_poly.pdbx_seq_one_letter_code
_entity_poly.pdbx_strand_id
1 'polypeptide(L)' 'MLPILRKCRGLSQSEFAEFAGLKQSKLSDIECGKVPVNDHYKAKLFLALGKLKFSEQELNNIYELTEMNK' A
#
# COMPACT_ATOMS: atom_id res chain seq x y z
N MET A 1 -3.22 5.82 3.22
CA MET A 1 -2.47 5.71 1.95
C MET A 1 -2.47 4.30 1.37
N LEU A 2 -2.00 3.26 2.09
CA LEU A 2 -1.89 1.89 1.56
C LEU A 2 -3.18 1.31 0.95
N PRO A 3 -4.37 1.44 1.60
CA PRO A 3 -5.61 0.94 1.03
C PRO A 3 -5.99 1.66 -0.27
N ILE A 4 -5.67 2.96 -0.38
CA ILE A 4 -5.95 3.78 -1.56
C ILE A 4 -5.08 3.30 -2.72
N LEU A 5 -3.76 3.21 -2.51
CA LEU A 5 -2.79 2.72 -3.49
C LEU A 5 -3.22 1.37 -4.10
N ARG A 6 -3.59 0.43 -3.23
CA ARG A 6 -4.03 -0.89 -3.62
C ARG A 6 -5.34 -0.85 -4.42
N LYS A 7 -6.34 -0.10 -3.94
CA LYS A 7 -7.64 0.03 -4.62
C LYS A 7 -7.53 0.75 -5.97
N CYS A 8 -6.65 1.74 -6.11
CA CYS A 8 -6.37 2.40 -7.39
C CYS A 8 -5.84 1.43 -8.45
N ARG A 9 -5.28 0.29 -8.05
CA ARG A 9 -4.84 -0.79 -8.94
C ARG A 9 -5.84 -1.94 -9.06
N GLY A 10 -7.03 -1.80 -8.48
CA GLY A 10 -8.06 -2.85 -8.48
C GLY A 10 -7.69 -4.09 -7.66
N LEU A 11 -6.65 -4.00 -6.81
CA LEU A 11 -6.15 -5.15 -6.07
C LEU A 11 -6.94 -5.38 -4.79
N SER A 12 -7.21 -6.64 -4.46
CA SER A 12 -7.66 -7.09 -3.15
C SER A 12 -6.49 -7.06 -2.14
N GLN A 13 -6.82 -7.10 -0.84
CA GLN A 13 -5.79 -7.21 0.20
C GLN A 13 -4.93 -8.46 0.03
N SER A 14 -5.51 -9.57 -0.43
CA SER A 14 -4.78 -10.82 -0.65
C SER A 14 -3.73 -10.69 -1.74
N GLU A 15 -4.11 -10.15 -2.90
CA GLU A 15 -3.20 -9.98 -4.05
C GLU A 15 -2.05 -9.03 -3.71
N PHE A 16 -2.34 -7.90 -3.06
CA PHE A 16 -1.30 -6.96 -2.67
C PHE A 16 -0.37 -7.51 -1.58
N ALA A 17 -0.91 -8.29 -0.64
CA ALA A 17 -0.11 -8.97 0.37
C ALA A 17 0.83 -10.01 -0.27
N GLU A 18 0.36 -10.72 -1.29
CA GLU A 18 1.18 -11.65 -2.07
C GLU A 18 2.33 -10.91 -2.78
N PHE A 19 2.07 -9.79 -3.45
CA PHE A 19 3.12 -8.96 -4.05
C PHE A 19 4.18 -8.50 -3.04
N ALA A 20 3.74 -8.20 -1.81
CA ALA A 20 4.58 -7.74 -0.71
C ALA A 20 5.25 -8.88 0.08
N GLY A 21 4.94 -10.15 -0.19
CA GLY A 21 5.43 -11.27 0.64
C GLY A 21 4.96 -11.17 2.10
N LEU A 22 3.69 -10.81 2.29
CA LEU A 22 3.01 -10.66 3.56
C LEU A 22 1.79 -11.59 3.63
N LYS A 23 1.38 -11.94 4.85
CA LYS A 23 0.04 -12.53 5.06
C LYS A 23 -1.02 -11.44 4.86
N GLN A 24 -2.13 -11.77 4.23
CA GLN A 24 -3.26 -10.83 4.06
C GLN A 24 -3.74 -10.24 5.40
N SER A 25 -3.80 -11.05 6.45
CA SER A 25 -4.17 -10.59 7.79
C SER A 25 -3.21 -9.53 8.34
N LYS A 26 -1.91 -9.67 8.04
CA LYS A 26 -0.90 -8.68 8.44
C LYS A 26 -1.03 -7.38 7.66
N LEU A 27 -1.35 -7.46 6.37
CA LEU A 27 -1.66 -6.27 5.57
C LEU A 27 -2.89 -5.54 6.12
N SER A 28 -3.94 -6.29 6.50
CA SER A 28 -5.14 -5.72 7.12
C SER A 28 -4.83 -5.01 8.45
N ASP A 29 -4.02 -5.62 9.33
CA ASP A 29 -3.57 -4.97 10.57
C ASP A 29 -2.84 -3.64 10.30
N ILE A 30 -1.98 -3.62 9.28
CA ILE A 30 -1.24 -2.42 8.86
C ILE A 30 -2.19 -1.36 8.30
N GLU A 31 -3.10 -1.75 7.39
CA GLU A 31 -4.08 -0.85 6.78
C GLU A 31 -5.01 -0.20 7.82
N CYS A 32 -5.33 -0.93 8.90
CA CYS A 32 -6.16 -0.45 10.01
C CYS A 32 -5.37 0.25 11.12
N GLY A 33 -4.05 0.41 11.00
CA GLY A 33 -3.20 1.06 12.00
C GLY A 33 -2.99 0.26 13.30
N LYS A 34 -3.41 -1.02 13.34
CA LYS A 34 -3.17 -1.92 14.48
C LYS A 34 -1.69 -2.31 14.60
N VAL A 35 -0.99 -2.35 13.47
CA VAL A 35 0.45 -2.60 13.40
C VAL A 35 1.11 -1.40 12.74
N PRO A 36 2.08 -0.75 13.40
CA PRO A 36 2.82 0.36 12.80
C PRO A 36 3.73 -0.14 11.68
N VAL A 37 3.90 0.69 10.66
CA VAL A 37 4.80 0.40 9.53
C VAL A 37 6.25 0.67 9.92
N ASN A 38 6.93 -0.37 10.43
CA ASN A 38 8.37 -0.34 10.69
C ASN A 38 9.20 -0.59 9.40
N ASP A 39 10.53 -0.51 9.50
CA ASP A 39 11.40 -0.60 8.32
C ASP A 39 11.31 -1.94 7.58
N HIS A 40 11.05 -3.03 8.30
CA HIS A 40 10.79 -4.34 7.70
C HIS A 40 9.54 -4.30 6.80
N TYR A 41 8.45 -3.72 7.27
CA TYR A 41 7.22 -3.59 6.48
C TYR A 41 7.36 -2.55 5.38
N LYS A 42 8.09 -1.43 5.61
CA LYS A 42 8.38 -0.45 4.55
C LYS A 42 9.07 -1.13 3.37
N ALA A 43 10.14 -1.89 3.59
CA ALA A 43 10.88 -2.55 2.51
C ALA A 43 9.99 -3.46 1.66
N LYS A 44 9.15 -4.28 2.31
CA LYS A 44 8.21 -5.19 1.63
C LYS A 44 7.14 -4.45 0.83
N LEU A 45 6.57 -3.41 1.41
CA LEU A 45 5.54 -2.59 0.77
C LEU A 45 6.13 -1.78 -0.39
N PHE A 46 7.33 -1.22 -0.24
CA PHE A 46 8.04 -0.54 -1.32
C PHE A 46 8.35 -1.47 -2.49
N LEU A 47 8.79 -2.70 -2.21
CA LEU A 47 9.02 -3.69 -3.26
C LEU A 47 7.73 -4.02 -4.02
N ALA A 48 6.62 -4.21 -3.31
CA ALA A 48 5.31 -4.44 -3.92
C ALA A 48 4.88 -3.25 -4.78
N LEU A 49 5.04 -2.03 -4.29
CA LEU A 49 4.72 -0.80 -5.02
C LEU A 49 5.60 -0.62 -6.26
N GLY A 50 6.89 -0.94 -6.19
CA GLY A 50 7.81 -0.89 -7.33
C GLY A 50 7.38 -1.84 -8.47
N LYS A 51 6.79 -2.99 -8.14
CA LYS A 51 6.23 -3.91 -9.15
C LYS A 51 4.97 -3.36 -9.84
N LEU A 52 4.25 -2.44 -9.21
CA LEU A 52 3.02 -1.85 -9.73
C LEU A 52 3.25 -0.68 -10.70
N LYS A 53 4.52 -0.37 -11.03
CA LYS A 53 4.96 0.66 -12.00
C LYS A 53 4.05 1.90 -12.00
N PHE A 54 4.14 2.71 -10.95
CA PHE A 54 3.42 3.98 -10.89
C PHE A 54 4.07 5.01 -11.80
N SER A 55 3.25 5.72 -12.57
CA SER A 55 3.64 6.98 -13.20
C SER A 55 3.69 8.10 -12.16
N GLU A 56 4.45 9.16 -12.47
CA GLU A 56 4.56 10.34 -11.62
C GLU A 56 3.19 11.00 -11.37
N GLN A 57 2.33 11.03 -12.39
CA GLN A 57 0.96 11.55 -12.28
C GLN A 57 0.12 10.73 -11.27
N GLU A 58 0.24 9.41 -11.27
CA GLU A 58 -0.49 8.56 -10.33
C GLU A 58 -0.03 8.79 -8.89
N LEU A 59 1.28 8.96 -8.68
CA LEU A 59 1.83 9.27 -7.35
C LEU A 59 1.32 10.62 -6.83
N ASN A 60 1.28 11.64 -7.67
CA ASN A 60 0.75 12.96 -7.30
C ASN A 60 -0.74 12.90 -6.91
N ASN A 61 -1.56 12.22 -7.71
CA ASN A 61 -2.98 12.05 -7.41
C ASN A 61 -3.20 11.32 -6.08
N ILE A 62 -2.38 10.29 -5.78
CA ILE A 62 -2.46 9.56 -4.52
C ILE A 62 -2.04 10.44 -3.33
N TYR A 63 -1.02 11.28 -3.51
CA TYR A 63 -0.57 12.21 -2.49
C TYR A 63 -1.68 13.22 -2.13
N GLU A 64 -2.30 13.84 -3.12
CA GLU A 64 -3.41 14.78 -2.92
C GLU A 64 -4.58 14.14 -2.15
N LEU A 65 -4.97 12.91 -2.52
CA LEU A 65 -6.01 12.16 -1.83
C LEU A 65 -5.67 11.87 -0.37
N THR A 66 -4.39 11.72 -0.02
CA THR A 66 -3.96 11.50 1.36
C THR A 66 -3.93 12.77 2.21
N GLU A 67 -3.64 13.93 1.61
CA GLU A 67 -3.65 15.21 2.31
C GLU A 67 -5.07 15.75 2.52
N MET A 68 -6.01 15.46 1.62
CA MET A 68 -7.42 15.84 1.76
C MET A 68 -8.18 15.07 2.85
N ASN A 69 -7.65 13.93 3.31
CA ASN A 69 -8.26 13.08 4.36
C ASN A 69 -7.56 13.22 5.73
N LYS A 70 -6.73 14.26 5.91
CA LYS A 70 -6.14 14.63 7.20
C LYS A 70 -7.04 15.57 8.00
#